data_AF-A0A0R1NQH4-F1
#
_entry.id   AF-A0A0R1NQH4-F1
#
_cell.length_a   1.000
_cell.length_b   1.000
_cell.length_c   1.000
_cell.angle_alpha   90.00
_cell.angle_beta   90.00
_cell.angle_gamma   90.00
#
_symmetry.space_group_name_H-M   'P 1'
#
loop_
_entity.id
_entity.type
_entity.pdbx_description
1 polymer ?
#
loop_
_entity_poly.entity_id
_entity_poly.type
_entity_poly.pdbx_seq_one_letter_code
_entity_poly.pdbx_strand_id
1 'polypeptide(L)'
;MTKRKVLARIDYLDNQIQSNPVDSESYQYASIELQHMILDKIGIREVDFFGKALERPLTNEEIADLIEAEEKGTPLNEAITLPANADAAYTIRLQRQHMNMTQKELAGKIGMRQSQLAKIESGQLNVSLNALQRAMAVFGKPYTIQPLRKGQFHISAK
;
A
#
# COMPACT_ATOMS: atom_id res chain seq x y z
N MET A 1 16.14 -7.53 -7.56
CA MET A 1 17.29 -6.60 -7.38
C MET A 1 17.42 -6.31 -5.88
N THR A 2 18.61 -6.09 -5.29
CA THR A 2 18.67 -5.81 -3.83
C THR A 2 18.00 -4.47 -3.50
N LYS A 3 17.25 -4.32 -2.39
CA LYS A 3 16.64 -3.02 -1.96
C LYS A 3 17.57 -1.83 -2.13
N ARG A 4 18.83 -1.95 -1.68
CA ARG A 4 19.84 -0.88 -1.79
C ARG A 4 20.07 -0.41 -3.23
N LYS A 5 20.07 -1.32 -4.20
CA LYS A 5 20.22 -1.00 -5.63
C LYS A 5 18.95 -0.35 -6.17
N VAL A 6 17.77 -0.80 -5.74
CA VAL A 6 16.47 -0.21 -6.12
C VAL A 6 16.42 1.24 -5.65
N LEU A 7 16.69 1.48 -4.36
CA LEU A 7 16.70 2.81 -3.77
C LEU A 7 17.69 3.74 -4.48
N ALA A 8 18.94 3.32 -4.63
CA ALA A 8 19.96 4.12 -5.32
C ALA A 8 19.57 4.48 -6.77
N ARG A 9 18.84 3.58 -7.44
CA ARG A 9 18.34 3.82 -8.79
C ARG A 9 17.18 4.82 -8.79
N ILE A 10 16.22 4.68 -7.87
CA ILE A 10 15.11 5.64 -7.72
C ILE A 10 15.66 7.03 -7.41
N ASP A 11 16.59 7.16 -6.45
CA ASP A 11 17.19 8.44 -6.06
C ASP A 11 17.94 9.09 -7.22
N TYR A 12 18.65 8.29 -8.02
CA TYR A 12 19.29 8.79 -9.24
C TYR A 12 18.27 9.37 -10.22
N LEU A 13 17.17 8.65 -10.49
CA LEU A 13 16.14 9.10 -11.44
C LEU A 13 15.41 10.34 -10.92
N ASP A 14 15.04 10.36 -9.65
CA ASP A 14 14.38 11.51 -9.01
C ASP A 14 15.28 12.75 -9.04
N ASN A 15 16.59 12.60 -8.78
CA ASN A 15 17.54 13.69 -8.93
C ASN A 15 17.61 14.23 -10.37
N GLN A 16 17.56 13.36 -11.38
CA GLN A 16 17.52 13.79 -12.78
C GLN A 16 16.23 14.54 -13.11
N ILE A 17 15.08 14.11 -12.58
CA ILE A 17 13.78 14.79 -12.78
C ILE A 17 13.79 16.18 -12.13
N GLN A 18 14.36 16.31 -10.94
CA GLN A 18 14.39 17.57 -10.18
C GLN A 18 15.42 18.57 -10.73
N SER A 19 16.53 18.08 -11.28
CA SER A 19 17.67 18.92 -11.65
C SER A 19 17.70 19.34 -13.13
N ASN A 20 16.91 18.70 -14.00
CA ASN A 20 16.92 18.97 -15.44
C ASN A 20 15.61 19.59 -15.94
N PRO A 21 15.63 20.39 -17.02
CA PRO A 21 14.42 20.92 -17.67
C PRO A 21 13.49 19.80 -18.16
N VAL A 22 12.18 20.06 -18.10
CA VAL A 22 11.12 19.08 -18.47
C VAL A 22 11.25 18.59 -19.93
N ASP A 23 11.73 19.42 -20.83
CA ASP A 23 11.93 19.12 -22.25
C ASP A 23 13.27 18.46 -22.57
N SER A 24 14.14 18.27 -21.57
CA SER A 24 15.44 17.60 -21.75
C SER A 24 15.30 16.09 -21.87
N GLU A 25 16.19 15.47 -22.64
CA GLU A 25 16.25 14.00 -22.79
C GLU A 25 16.46 13.31 -21.43
N SER A 26 17.32 13.87 -20.56
CA SER A 26 17.57 13.36 -19.21
C SER A 26 16.31 13.32 -18.36
N TYR A 27 15.49 14.38 -18.38
CA TYR A 27 14.22 14.42 -17.66
C TYR A 27 13.24 13.38 -18.21
N GLN A 28 13.06 13.35 -19.53
CA GLN A 28 12.12 12.44 -20.20
C GLN A 28 12.48 10.98 -19.91
N TYR A 29 13.75 10.62 -20.06
CA TYR A 29 14.26 9.30 -19.71
C TYR A 29 13.98 8.97 -18.24
N ALA A 30 14.36 9.85 -17.32
CA ALA A 30 14.24 9.58 -15.90
C ALA A 30 12.78 9.45 -15.45
N SER A 31 11.90 10.30 -15.97
CA SER A 31 10.46 10.26 -15.70
C SER A 31 9.81 8.96 -16.18
N ILE A 32 10.09 8.55 -17.42
CA ILE A 32 9.55 7.33 -18.01
C ILE A 32 10.07 6.09 -17.27
N GLU A 33 11.38 6.03 -17.03
CA GLU A 33 12.01 4.90 -16.34
C GLU A 33 11.50 4.76 -14.90
N LEU A 34 11.37 5.88 -14.17
CA LEU A 34 10.82 5.86 -12.82
C LEU A 34 9.37 5.39 -12.81
N GLN A 35 8.57 5.89 -13.77
CA GLN A 35 7.19 5.45 -13.93
C GLN A 35 7.10 3.94 -14.20
N HIS A 36 7.89 3.39 -15.13
CA HIS A 36 7.91 1.94 -15.38
C HIS A 36 8.32 1.16 -14.14
N MET A 37 9.37 1.58 -13.44
CA MET A 37 9.85 0.90 -12.24
C MET A 37 8.77 0.79 -11.15
N ILE A 38 7.96 1.83 -10.97
CA ILE A 38 6.91 1.88 -9.96
C ILE A 38 5.64 1.17 -10.44
N LEU A 39 5.14 1.53 -11.63
CA LEU A 39 3.83 1.09 -12.10
C LEU A 39 3.83 -0.36 -12.58
N ASP A 40 4.93 -0.86 -13.13
CA ASP A 40 4.99 -2.24 -13.60
C ASP A 40 5.15 -3.24 -12.45
N LYS A 41 5.69 -2.79 -11.30
CA LYS A 41 5.94 -3.62 -10.13
C LYS A 41 4.81 -3.53 -9.11
N ILE A 42 4.54 -2.33 -8.60
CA ILE A 42 3.58 -2.14 -7.52
C ILE A 42 2.18 -1.90 -8.10
N GLY A 43 2.09 -1.19 -9.22
CA GLY A 43 0.81 -0.82 -9.85
C GLY A 43 0.21 0.47 -9.28
N ILE A 44 -0.47 1.22 -10.16
CA ILE A 44 -1.01 2.55 -9.84
C ILE A 44 -2.01 2.57 -8.68
N ARG A 45 -2.80 1.49 -8.52
CA ARG A 45 -3.83 1.41 -7.46
C ARG A 45 -3.22 1.24 -6.08
N GLU A 46 -2.09 0.55 -6.00
CA GLU A 46 -1.37 0.33 -4.75
C GLU A 46 -0.69 1.64 -4.31
N VAL A 47 -0.04 2.32 -5.26
CA VAL A 47 0.55 3.65 -5.04
C VAL A 47 -0.49 4.66 -4.54
N ASP A 48 -1.64 4.73 -5.22
CA ASP A 48 -2.76 5.62 -4.83
C ASP A 48 -3.33 5.25 -3.46
N PHE A 49 -3.53 3.96 -3.18
CA PHE A 49 -4.05 3.50 -1.90
C PHE A 49 -3.11 3.85 -0.75
N PHE A 50 -1.82 3.55 -0.87
CA PHE A 50 -0.86 3.82 0.19
C PHE A 50 -0.61 5.32 0.38
N GLY A 51 -0.55 6.10 -0.70
CA GLY A 51 -0.43 7.56 -0.59
C GLY A 51 -1.62 8.20 0.14
N LYS A 52 -2.85 7.73 -0.14
CA LYS A 52 -4.05 8.16 0.59
C LYS A 52 -4.03 7.73 2.04
N ALA A 53 -3.64 6.48 2.31
CA ALA A 53 -3.56 5.94 3.67
C ALA A 53 -2.55 6.68 4.54
N LEU A 54 -1.45 7.16 3.95
CA LEU A 54 -0.39 7.92 4.65
C LEU A 54 -0.64 9.43 4.66
N GLU A 55 -1.65 9.92 3.94
CA GLU A 55 -1.95 11.34 3.75
C GLU A 55 -0.78 12.15 3.15
N ARG A 56 0.10 11.47 2.40
CA ARG A 56 1.23 12.05 1.68
C ARG A 56 1.71 11.13 0.56
N PRO A 57 2.48 11.62 -0.42
CA PRO A 57 3.19 10.76 -1.36
C PRO A 57 4.10 9.76 -0.65
N LEU A 58 4.31 8.60 -1.27
CA LEU A 58 5.29 7.61 -0.83
C LEU A 58 6.71 8.18 -0.97
N THR A 59 7.59 7.85 -0.03
CA THR A 59 9.03 8.16 -0.16
C THR A 59 9.72 7.17 -1.08
N ASN A 60 10.90 7.52 -1.59
CA ASN A 60 11.72 6.61 -2.38
C ASN A 60 12.10 5.34 -1.60
N GLU A 61 12.31 5.46 -0.28
CA GLU A 61 12.58 4.32 0.59
C GLU A 61 11.37 3.38 0.69
N GLU A 62 10.17 3.93 0.85
CA GLU A 62 8.92 3.15 0.89
C GLU A 62 8.64 2.48 -0.47
N ILE A 63 8.88 3.17 -1.58
CA ILE A 63 8.78 2.58 -2.92
C ILE A 63 9.76 1.42 -3.08
N ALA A 64 11.02 1.59 -2.63
CA ALA A 64 12.01 0.52 -2.68
C ALA A 64 11.63 -0.68 -1.79
N ASP A 65 11.04 -0.44 -0.62
CA ASP A 65 10.50 -1.47 0.26
C ASP A 65 9.35 -2.24 -0.41
N LEU A 66 8.43 -1.53 -1.06
CA LEU A 66 7.30 -2.13 -1.77
C LEU A 66 7.74 -2.97 -2.98
N ILE A 67 8.72 -2.49 -3.77
CA ILE A 67 9.28 -3.26 -4.89
C ILE A 67 9.99 -4.52 -4.37
N GLU A 68 10.77 -4.41 -3.30
CA GLU A 68 11.42 -5.57 -2.71
C GLU A 68 10.38 -6.59 -2.18
N ALA A 69 9.30 -6.11 -1.58
CA ALA A 69 8.22 -6.96 -1.10
C ALA A 69 7.50 -7.69 -2.23
N GLU A 70 7.24 -7.00 -3.36
CA GLU A 70 6.68 -7.63 -4.55
C GLU A 70 7.60 -8.73 -5.10
N GLU A 71 8.90 -8.44 -5.24
CA GLU A 71 9.88 -9.42 -5.74
C GLU A 71 9.98 -10.66 -4.83
N LYS A 72 9.77 -10.50 -3.51
CA LYS A 72 9.78 -11.59 -2.53
C LYS A 72 8.43 -12.30 -2.40
N GLY A 73 7.38 -11.81 -3.05
CA GLY A 73 6.01 -12.32 -2.90
C GLY A 73 5.43 -12.10 -1.50
N THR A 74 5.94 -11.11 -0.76
CA THR A 74 5.42 -10.73 0.56
C THR A 74 4.32 -9.67 0.40
N PRO A 75 3.27 -9.68 1.25
CA PRO A 75 2.24 -8.66 1.22
C PRO A 75 2.80 -7.23 1.32
N LEU A 76 2.38 -6.34 0.43
CA LEU A 76 2.92 -4.98 0.34
C LEU A 76 2.71 -4.16 1.61
N ASN A 77 1.59 -4.37 2.31
CA ASN A 77 1.29 -3.71 3.58
C ASN A 77 2.21 -4.14 4.73
N GLU A 78 2.96 -5.24 4.60
CA GLU A 78 3.99 -5.63 5.58
C GLU A 78 5.32 -4.88 5.36
N ALA A 79 5.53 -4.32 4.16
CA ALA A 79 6.76 -3.62 3.79
C ALA A 79 6.83 -2.19 4.35
N ILE A 80 5.67 -1.57 4.54
CA ILE A 80 5.53 -0.18 4.99
C ILE A 80 4.63 -0.10 6.23
N THR A 81 4.81 0.94 7.05
CA THR A 81 3.97 1.13 8.25
C THR A 81 2.74 1.95 7.91
N LEU A 82 1.57 1.31 7.92
CA LEU A 82 0.28 1.95 7.65
C LEU A 82 -0.50 2.23 8.95
N PRO A 83 -1.43 3.20 8.95
CA PRO A 83 -2.44 3.28 9.98
C PRO A 83 -3.26 1.98 10.05
N ALA A 84 -3.61 1.55 11.26
CA ALA A 84 -4.25 0.25 11.49
C ALA A 84 -5.52 0.00 10.65
N ASN A 85 -6.32 1.05 10.38
CA ASN A 85 -7.50 0.92 9.52
C ASN A 85 -7.15 0.65 8.05
N ALA A 86 -6.10 1.29 7.53
CA ALA A 86 -5.66 1.08 6.16
C ALA A 86 -5.01 -0.29 5.99
N ASP A 87 -4.19 -0.71 6.96
CA ASP A 87 -3.62 -2.05 7.01
C ASP A 87 -4.69 -3.15 7.03
N ALA A 88 -5.74 -2.96 7.85
CA ALA A 88 -6.86 -3.89 7.95
C ALA A 88 -7.66 -3.95 6.64
N ALA A 89 -7.94 -2.79 6.04
CA ALA A 89 -8.64 -2.72 4.76
C ALA A 89 -7.87 -3.41 3.64
N TYR A 90 -6.55 -3.18 3.59
CA TYR A 90 -5.65 -3.83 2.63
C TYR A 90 -5.64 -5.33 2.81
N THR A 91 -5.44 -5.79 4.05
CA THR A 91 -5.39 -7.22 4.37
C THR A 91 -6.70 -7.92 4.01
N ILE A 92 -7.85 -7.28 4.27
CA ILE A 92 -9.16 -7.80 3.85
C ILE A 92 -9.23 -7.95 2.32
N ARG A 93 -8.83 -6.91 1.56
CA ARG A 93 -8.82 -6.94 0.09
C ARG A 93 -7.94 -8.07 -0.43
N LEU A 94 -6.72 -8.17 0.11
CA LEU A 94 -5.72 -9.14 -0.28
C LEU A 94 -6.19 -10.57 -0.02
N GLN A 95 -6.63 -10.89 1.19
CA GLN A 95 -7.12 -12.24 1.54
C GLN A 95 -8.37 -12.61 0.74
N ARG A 96 -9.28 -11.66 0.50
CA ARG A 96 -10.44 -11.87 -0.38
C ARG A 96 -10.01 -12.30 -1.77
N GLN A 97 -9.04 -11.60 -2.36
CA GLN A 97 -8.50 -11.91 -3.69
C GLN A 97 -7.80 -13.27 -3.71
N HIS A 98 -7.01 -13.60 -2.69
CA HIS A 98 -6.39 -14.93 -2.58
C HIS A 98 -7.40 -16.07 -2.52
N MET A 99 -8.55 -15.85 -1.91
CA MET A 99 -9.65 -16.84 -1.88
C MET A 99 -10.56 -16.77 -3.12
N ASN A 100 -10.21 -15.99 -4.15
CA ASN A 100 -10.99 -15.78 -5.36
C ASN A 100 -12.44 -15.32 -5.10
N MET A 101 -12.69 -14.61 -3.99
CA MET A 101 -14.03 -14.11 -3.68
C MET A 101 -14.25 -12.74 -4.32
N THR A 102 -15.46 -12.52 -4.85
CA THR A 102 -15.96 -11.19 -5.18
C THR A 102 -16.23 -10.38 -3.90
N GLN A 103 -16.28 -9.05 -4.02
CA GLN A 103 -16.69 -8.19 -2.91
C GLN A 103 -18.10 -8.53 -2.41
N LYS A 104 -19.01 -8.93 -3.30
CA LYS A 104 -20.38 -9.30 -2.91
C LYS A 104 -20.40 -10.55 -2.04
N GLU A 105 -19.59 -11.56 -2.36
CA GLU A 105 -19.52 -12.81 -1.60
C GLU A 105 -18.95 -12.59 -0.21
N LEU A 106 -17.81 -11.88 -0.09
CA LEU A 106 -17.25 -11.58 1.23
C LEU A 106 -18.21 -10.72 2.06
N ALA A 107 -18.79 -9.67 1.47
CA ALA A 107 -19.73 -8.80 2.14
C ALA A 107 -20.95 -9.58 2.69
N GLY A 108 -21.48 -10.53 1.91
CA GLY A 108 -22.55 -11.42 2.35
C GLY A 108 -22.14 -12.30 3.54
N LYS A 109 -20.93 -12.86 3.52
CA LYS A 109 -20.40 -13.69 4.62
C LYS A 109 -20.19 -12.90 5.92
N ILE A 110 -19.82 -11.62 5.83
CA ILE A 110 -19.54 -10.77 7.00
C ILE A 110 -20.71 -9.82 7.34
N GLY A 111 -21.88 -10.02 6.73
CA GLY A 111 -23.11 -9.29 7.07
C GLY A 111 -23.05 -7.79 6.77
N MET A 112 -22.50 -7.39 5.61
CA MET A 112 -22.49 -5.99 5.15
C MET A 112 -22.90 -5.86 3.68
N ARG A 113 -23.15 -4.63 3.24
CA ARG A 113 -23.43 -4.35 1.81
C ARG A 113 -22.13 -4.38 1.02
N GLN A 114 -22.17 -4.86 -0.23
CA GLN A 114 -21.01 -4.86 -1.12
C GLN A 114 -20.41 -3.45 -1.29
N SER A 115 -21.25 -2.40 -1.35
CA SER A 115 -20.79 -1.01 -1.45
C SER A 115 -20.04 -0.52 -0.21
N GLN A 116 -20.34 -1.05 0.98
CA GLN A 116 -19.57 -0.75 2.19
C GLN A 116 -18.21 -1.43 2.13
N LEU A 117 -18.15 -2.70 1.71
CA LEU A 117 -16.88 -3.40 1.52
C LEU A 117 -16.01 -2.71 0.47
N ALA A 118 -16.59 -2.28 -0.65
CA ALA A 118 -15.85 -1.57 -1.69
C ALA A 118 -15.23 -0.25 -1.18
N LYS A 119 -15.94 0.49 -0.33
CA LYS A 119 -15.41 1.70 0.33
C LYS A 119 -14.33 1.38 1.36
N ILE A 120 -14.47 0.26 2.06
CA ILE A 120 -13.43 -0.23 2.97
C ILE A 120 -12.15 -0.55 2.20
N GLU A 121 -12.24 -1.39 1.16
CA GLU A 121 -11.07 -1.86 0.38
C GLU A 121 -10.37 -0.75 -0.42
N SER A 122 -11.03 0.41 -0.59
CA SER A 122 -10.46 1.61 -1.21
C SER A 122 -9.96 2.65 -0.22
N GLY A 123 -10.07 2.39 1.09
CA GLY A 123 -9.66 3.32 2.15
C GLY A 123 -10.64 4.47 2.41
N GLN A 124 -11.81 4.48 1.77
CA GLN A 124 -12.83 5.51 1.93
C GLN A 124 -13.72 5.32 3.17
N LEU A 125 -13.70 4.13 3.76
CA LEU A 125 -14.46 3.81 4.96
C LEU A 125 -13.60 2.99 5.93
N ASN A 126 -13.57 3.40 7.19
CA ASN A 126 -12.84 2.68 8.23
C ASN A 126 -13.44 1.29 8.48
N VAL A 127 -12.57 0.31 8.69
CA VAL A 127 -12.96 -1.05 9.10
C VAL A 127 -13.33 -1.03 10.57
N SER A 128 -14.57 -1.41 10.91
CA SER A 128 -14.91 -1.66 12.32
C SER A 128 -14.25 -2.95 12.82
N LEU A 129 -13.89 -3.01 14.11
CA LEU A 129 -13.33 -4.22 14.71
C LEU A 129 -14.22 -5.45 14.52
N ASN A 130 -15.55 -5.27 14.63
CA ASN A 130 -16.51 -6.35 14.39
C ASN A 130 -16.49 -6.84 12.94
N ALA A 131 -16.34 -5.93 11.96
CA ALA A 131 -16.21 -6.32 10.55
C ALA A 131 -14.89 -7.05 10.29
N LEU A 132 -13.79 -6.56 10.85
CA LEU A 132 -12.47 -7.18 10.77
C LEU A 132 -12.50 -8.60 11.37
N GLN A 133 -13.06 -8.75 12.57
CA GLN A 133 -13.19 -10.04 13.25
C GLN A 133 -13.97 -11.05 12.40
N ARG A 134 -15.10 -10.63 11.81
CA ARG A 134 -15.88 -11.51 10.91
C ARG A 134 -15.13 -11.86 9.64
N ALA A 135 -14.39 -10.92 9.05
CA ALA A 135 -13.55 -11.21 7.89
C ALA A 135 -12.45 -12.22 8.22
N MET A 136 -11.75 -12.05 9.35
CA MET A 136 -10.73 -12.98 9.82
C MET A 136 -11.28 -14.37 10.13
N ALA A 137 -12.51 -14.47 10.66
CA ALA A 137 -13.20 -15.74 10.83
C ALA A 137 -13.48 -16.45 9.48
N VAL A 138 -13.85 -15.70 8.44
CA VAL A 138 -14.02 -16.23 7.08
C VAL A 138 -12.69 -16.72 6.50
N PHE A 139 -11.61 -15.98 6.74
CA PHE A 139 -10.27 -16.32 6.23
C PHE A 139 -9.57 -17.43 7.02
N GLY A 140 -10.06 -17.74 8.23
CA GLY A 140 -9.44 -18.73 9.12
C GLY A 140 -8.06 -18.32 9.61
N LYS A 141 -7.78 -17.01 9.67
CA LYS A 141 -6.46 -16.46 10.03
C LYS A 141 -6.59 -15.36 11.07
N PRO A 142 -5.66 -15.26 12.04
CA PRO A 142 -5.61 -14.13 12.93
C PRO A 142 -5.13 -12.87 12.19
N TYR A 143 -5.44 -11.71 12.76
CA TYR A 143 -4.88 -10.43 12.36
C TYR A 143 -4.23 -9.75 13.55
N THR A 144 -3.02 -9.24 13.37
CA THR A 144 -2.25 -8.58 14.43
C THR A 144 -2.01 -7.13 14.04
N ILE A 145 -2.45 -6.21 14.91
CA ILE A 145 -2.16 -4.79 14.74
C ILE A 145 -0.71 -4.54 15.16
N GLN A 146 0.10 -4.02 14.24
CA GLN A 146 1.47 -3.63 14.53
C GLN A 146 1.51 -2.26 15.23
N PRO A 147 2.41 -2.06 16.20
CA PRO A 147 2.64 -0.74 16.76
C PRO A 147 3.22 0.19 15.69
N LEU A 148 2.80 1.45 15.70
CA LEU A 148 3.42 2.47 14.87
C LEU A 148 4.91 2.63 15.26
N ARG A 149 5.76 3.00 14.30
CA ARG A 149 7.19 3.24 14.59
C ARG A 149 7.36 4.58 15.31
N LYS A 150 8.34 4.68 16.23
CA LYS A 150 8.68 5.94 16.91
C LYS A 150 8.88 7.06 15.87
N GLY A 151 8.22 8.20 16.08
CA GLY A 151 8.22 9.33 15.15
C GLY A 151 7.03 9.39 14.19
N GLN A 152 6.18 8.35 14.12
CA GLN A 152 4.96 8.33 13.29
C GLN A 152 3.68 8.67 14.06
N PHE A 153 3.80 9.07 15.33
CA PHE A 153 2.68 9.53 16.16
C PHE A 153 3.19 10.58 17.15
N HIS A 154 2.51 11.72 17.20
CA HIS A 154 2.70 12.69 18.28
C HIS A 154 1.87 12.22 19.48
N ILE A 155 2.55 11.75 20.54
CA ILE A 155 1.92 11.66 21.85
C ILE A 155 1.85 13.09 22.37
N SER A 156 0.70 13.74 22.23
CA SER A 156 0.43 14.93 23.04
C SER A 156 0.38 14.47 24.50
N ALA A 157 1.46 14.70 25.25
CA ALA A 157 1.43 14.59 26.69
C ALA A 157 0.38 15.59 27.20
N LYS A 158 -0.66 15.07 27.85
CA LYS A 158 -1.56 15.88 28.67
C LYS A 158 -0.89 16.16 30.01
#